data_AF-R6WAU0-F1
#
_entry.id   AF-R6WAU0-F1
#
_cell.length_a   1.000
_cell.length_b   1.000
_cell.length_c   1.000
_cell.angle_alpha   90.00
_cell.angle_beta   90.00
_cell.angle_gamma   90.00
#
_symmetry.space_group_name_H-M   'P 1'
#
loop_
_entity.id
_entity.type
_entity.pdbx_description
1 polymer ?
#
loop_
_entity_poly.entity_id
_entity_poly.type
_entity_poly.pdbx_seq_one_letter_code
_entity_poly.pdbx_strand_id
1 'polypeptide(L)'
;MKKIVMIIFDILTLALLASGYIIQYFTKRKLGMMRWINFHTYKYQEMLPLELLKYVAVSVIILLTVFIICRFMKKRKAAKMIDKITITVMAVVTLFDFGFALFSSLESVRAYYFIMPLLSVAALMQIMKNFVVIGMLKEDEK
;
A
#
# COMPACT_ATOMS: atom_id res chain seq x y z
N MET A 1 -18.87 16.35 -0.39
CA MET A 1 -17.67 16.25 0.48
C MET A 1 -17.14 14.81 0.57
N LYS A 2 -17.90 13.82 1.08
CA LYS A 2 -17.41 12.43 1.26
C LYS A 2 -16.91 11.73 -0.02
N LYS A 3 -17.57 11.93 -1.16
CA LYS A 3 -17.12 11.40 -2.47
C LYS A 3 -15.79 12.01 -2.94
N ILE A 4 -15.59 13.30 -2.70
CA ILE A 4 -14.35 14.01 -3.08
C ILE A 4 -13.17 13.44 -2.29
N VAL A 5 -13.34 13.22 -0.99
CA VAL A 5 -12.31 12.60 -0.14
C VAL A 5 -11.93 11.20 -0.64
N MET A 6 -12.90 10.36 -1.03
CA MET A 6 -12.61 9.03 -1.60
C MET A 6 -11.83 9.09 -2.92
N ILE A 7 -12.16 10.05 -3.78
CA ILE A 7 -11.44 10.28 -5.04
C ILE A 7 -10.01 10.75 -4.77
N ILE A 8 -9.81 11.62 -3.77
CA ILE A 8 -8.46 12.06 -3.36
C ILE A 8 -7.63 10.86 -2.90
N PHE A 9 -8.19 9.94 -2.11
CA PHE A 9 -7.48 8.71 -1.71
C PHE A 9 -7.07 7.86 -2.92
N ASP A 10 -7.92 7.76 -3.95
CA ASP A 10 -7.58 7.01 -5.17
C ASP A 10 -6.46 7.67 -5.97
N ILE A 11 -6.53 8.99 -6.16
CA ILE A 11 -5.49 9.76 -6.84
C ILE A 11 -4.16 9.64 -6.08
N LEU A 12 -4.20 9.76 -4.76
CA LEU A 12 -3.01 9.67 -3.92
C LEU A 12 -2.42 8.26 -3.97
N THR A 13 -3.25 7.22 -3.96
CA THR A 13 -2.79 5.84 -4.14
C THR A 13 -2.10 5.66 -5.50
N LEU A 14 -2.72 6.15 -6.58
CA LEU A 14 -2.14 6.10 -7.92
C LEU A 14 -0.81 6.85 -8.01
N ALA A 15 -0.71 8.03 -7.38
CA ALA A 15 0.51 8.81 -7.33
C ALA A 15 1.63 8.07 -6.58
N LEU A 16 1.32 7.42 -5.46
CA LEU A 16 2.29 6.61 -4.71
C LEU A 16 2.78 5.40 -5.52
N LEU A 17 1.87 4.67 -6.17
CA LEU A 17 2.23 3.55 -7.05
C LEU A 17 3.11 4.02 -8.22
N ALA A 18 2.75 5.14 -8.86
CA ALA A 18 3.51 5.73 -9.96
C ALA A 18 4.90 6.20 -9.50
N SER A 19 4.99 6.79 -8.30
CA SER A 19 6.25 7.28 -7.75
C SER A 19 7.27 6.15 -7.55
N GLY A 20 6.84 4.95 -7.11
CA GLY A 20 7.71 3.79 -7.00
C GLY A 20 8.34 3.40 -8.35
N TYR A 21 7.54 3.39 -9.42
CA TYR A 21 8.04 3.13 -10.78
C TYR A 21 9.01 4.22 -11.25
N ILE A 22 8.68 5.49 -11.04
CA ILE A 22 9.51 6.64 -11.43
C ILE A 22 10.87 6.59 -10.73
N ILE A 23 10.90 6.30 -9.42
CA ILE A 23 12.14 6.18 -8.65
C ILE A 23 13.01 5.05 -9.23
N GLN A 24 12.42 3.88 -9.47
CA GLN A 24 13.16 2.75 -10.03
C GLN A 24 13.72 3.07 -11.43
N TYR A 25 12.92 3.73 -12.27
CA TYR A 25 13.33 4.15 -13.60
C TYR A 25 14.54 5.08 -13.58
N PHE A 26 14.49 6.14 -12.75
CA PHE A 26 15.61 7.06 -12.63
C PHE A 26 16.84 6.43 -11.99
N THR A 27 16.64 5.49 -11.06
CA THR A 27 17.74 4.73 -10.44
C THR A 27 18.49 3.90 -11.48
N LYS A 28 17.79 3.30 -12.44
CA LYS A 28 18.43 2.55 -13.54
C LYS A 28 19.08 3.46 -14.58
N ARG A 29 18.46 4.60 -14.89
CA ARG A 29 18.89 5.46 -16.01
C ARG A 29 19.94 6.51 -15.62
N LYS A 30 19.95 6.98 -14.37
CA LYS A 30 20.85 8.05 -13.89
C LYS A 30 21.79 7.55 -12.79
N LEU A 31 23.08 7.50 -13.12
CA LEU A 31 24.13 7.07 -12.18
C LEU A 31 24.15 7.90 -10.88
N GLY A 32 23.88 9.20 -10.97
CA GLY A 32 23.78 10.07 -9.79
C GLY A 32 22.68 9.64 -8.81
N MET A 33 21.51 9.26 -9.33
CA MET A 33 20.38 8.78 -8.51
C MET A 33 20.73 7.46 -7.82
N MET A 34 21.38 6.55 -8.56
CA MET A 34 21.85 5.28 -8.03
C MET A 34 22.84 5.45 -6.87
N ARG A 35 23.84 6.33 -7.02
CA ARG A 35 24.81 6.63 -5.95
C ARG A 35 24.13 7.24 -4.73
N TRP A 36 23.19 8.16 -4.96
CA TRP A 36 22.43 8.81 -3.89
C TRP A 36 21.59 7.81 -3.09
N ILE A 37 20.88 6.90 -3.77
CA ILE A 37 20.08 5.85 -3.12
C ILE A 37 20.98 4.94 -2.31
N ASN A 38 22.06 4.43 -2.90
CA ASN A 38 22.97 3.54 -2.18
C ASN A 38 23.51 4.19 -0.90
N PHE A 39 23.96 5.45 -0.98
CA PHE A 39 24.45 6.17 0.19
C PHE A 39 23.40 6.27 1.31
N HIS A 40 22.16 6.64 0.98
CA HIS A 40 21.09 6.75 1.97
C HIS A 40 20.66 5.38 2.49
N THR A 41 20.61 4.36 1.64
CA THR A 41 20.30 3.00 2.05
C THR A 41 21.29 2.49 3.08
N TYR A 42 22.60 2.65 2.85
CA TYR A 42 23.62 2.27 3.84
C TYR A 42 23.43 3.01 5.17
N LYS A 43 23.24 4.33 5.10
CA LYS A 43 23.00 5.16 6.28
C LYS A 43 21.75 4.72 7.07
N TYR A 44 20.67 4.35 6.38
CA TYR A 44 19.46 3.86 7.04
C TYR A 44 19.62 2.45 7.61
N GLN A 45 20.38 1.57 6.96
CA GLN A 45 20.69 0.24 7.48
C GLN A 45 21.55 0.29 8.75
N GLU A 46 22.46 1.27 8.86
CA GLU A 46 23.23 1.49 10.09
C GLU A 46 22.36 1.97 11.27
N MET A 47 21.32 2.77 10.99
CA MET A 47 20.46 3.36 12.01
C MET A 47 19.27 2.47 12.40
N LEU A 48 18.76 1.66 11.47
CA LEU A 48 17.51 0.93 11.62
C LEU A 48 17.62 -0.48 11.00
N PRO A 49 17.08 -1.51 11.67
CA PRO A 49 16.98 -2.85 11.07
C PRO A 49 15.87 -2.88 10.01
N LEU A 50 16.15 -2.34 8.83
CA LEU A 50 15.18 -2.16 7.74
C LEU A 50 14.53 -3.47 7.28
N GLU A 51 15.24 -4.59 7.38
CA GLU A 51 14.68 -5.92 7.05
C GLU A 51 13.57 -6.32 8.02
N LEU A 52 13.77 -6.15 9.33
CA LEU A 52 12.75 -6.44 10.32
C LEU A 52 11.56 -5.48 10.19
N LEU A 53 11.85 -4.18 10.03
CA LEU A 53 10.83 -3.14 9.83
C LEU A 53 9.93 -3.45 8.64
N LYS A 54 10.49 -3.96 7.54
CA LYS A 54 9.73 -4.39 6.37
C LYS A 54 8.68 -5.43 6.74
N TYR A 55 9.09 -6.53 7.37
CA TYR A 55 8.17 -7.63 7.69
C TYR A 55 7.11 -7.20 8.69
N VAL A 56 7.49 -6.39 9.68
CA VAL A 56 6.54 -5.82 10.64
C VAL A 56 5.50 -4.96 9.92
N ALA A 57 5.91 -4.01 9.08
CA ALA A 57 5.00 -3.14 8.35
C ALA A 57 4.01 -3.91 7.47
N VAL A 58 4.50 -4.88 6.69
CA VAL A 58 3.68 -5.71 5.81
C VAL A 58 2.72 -6.59 6.62
N SER A 59 3.18 -7.17 7.74
CA SER A 59 2.32 -7.97 8.62
C SER A 59 1.15 -7.16 9.18
N VAL A 60 1.40 -5.91 9.61
CA VAL A 60 0.37 -4.99 10.10
C VAL A 60 -0.66 -4.68 9.00
N ILE A 61 -0.20 -4.41 7.76
CA ILE A 61 -1.08 -4.14 6.62
C ILE A 61 -1.98 -5.34 6.32
N ILE A 62 -1.43 -6.56 6.34
CA ILE A 62 -2.20 -7.79 6.11
C ILE A 62 -3.26 -7.97 7.21
N LEU A 63 -2.90 -7.80 8.47
CA LEU A 63 -3.84 -7.90 9.59
C LEU A 63 -4.99 -6.91 9.46
N LEU A 64 -4.70 -5.65 9.10
CA LEU A 64 -5.72 -4.62 8.87
C LEU A 64 -6.61 -4.96 7.67
N THR A 65 -6.04 -5.53 6.60
CA THR A 65 -6.79 -5.92 5.40
C THR A 65 -7.76 -7.05 5.71
N VAL A 66 -7.30 -8.08 6.43
CA VAL A 66 -8.14 -9.19 6.88
C VAL A 66 -9.26 -8.68 7.79
N PHE A 67 -8.95 -7.78 8.72
CA PHE A 67 -9.94 -7.17 9.60
C PHE A 67 -11.05 -6.45 8.83
N ILE A 68 -10.70 -5.66 7.81
CA ILE A 68 -11.66 -4.96 6.95
C ILE A 68 -12.51 -5.97 6.15
N ILE A 69 -11.90 -7.01 5.58
CA ILE A 69 -12.62 -8.06 4.83
C ILE A 69 -13.62 -8.77 5.73
N CYS A 70 -13.24 -9.17 6.95
CA CYS A 70 -14.15 -9.78 7.91
C CYS A 70 -15.35 -8.87 8.23
N ARG A 71 -15.11 -7.56 8.43
CA ARG A 71 -16.18 -6.59 8.67
C ARG A 71 -17.09 -6.44 7.45
N PHE A 72 -16.53 -6.45 6.25
CA PHE A 72 -17.30 -6.42 5.01
C PHE A 72 -18.18 -7.67 4.83
N MET A 73 -17.66 -8.86 5.13
CA MET A 73 -18.44 -10.10 5.03
C MET A 73 -19.69 -10.08 5.90
N LYS A 74 -19.66 -9.42 7.07
CA LYS A 74 -20.83 -9.23 7.93
C LYS A 74 -21.88 -8.29 7.31
N LYS A 75 -21.45 -7.28 6.56
CA LYS A 75 -22.32 -6.27 5.92
C LYS A 75 -22.53 -6.48 4.40
N ARG A 76 -22.14 -7.65 3.87
CA ARG A 76 -22.10 -7.91 2.42
C ARG A 76 -23.45 -7.85 1.72
N LYS A 77 -24.55 -8.01 2.46
CA LYS A 77 -25.93 -8.02 1.92
C LYS A 77 -26.41 -6.61 1.60
N ALA A 78 -26.09 -5.63 2.44
CA ALA A 78 -26.31 -4.21 2.19
C ALA A 78 -25.37 -3.56 1.15
N ALA A 79 -24.31 -4.26 0.72
CA ALA A 79 -23.24 -3.69 -0.10
C ALA A 79 -23.61 -3.56 -1.59
N LYS A 80 -23.40 -2.38 -2.16
CA LYS A 80 -23.59 -2.12 -3.60
C LYS A 80 -22.41 -2.70 -4.41
N MET A 81 -22.59 -2.76 -5.73
CA MET A 81 -21.53 -3.21 -6.65
C MET A 81 -20.25 -2.36 -6.53
N ILE A 82 -20.40 -1.05 -6.32
CA ILE A 82 -19.27 -0.12 -6.14
C ILE A 82 -18.44 -0.47 -4.90
N ASP A 83 -19.08 -0.84 -3.79
CA ASP A 83 -18.40 -1.18 -2.53
C ASP A 83 -17.61 -2.50 -2.66
N LYS A 84 -18.12 -3.44 -3.48
CA LYS A 84 -17.38 -4.66 -3.83
C LYS A 84 -16.14 -4.33 -4.64
N ILE A 85 -16.24 -3.45 -5.63
CA ILE A 85 -15.11 -3.03 -6.47
C ILE A 85 -14.01 -2.38 -5.62
N THR A 86 -14.36 -1.49 -4.69
CA THR A 86 -13.35 -0.80 -3.85
C THR A 86 -12.58 -1.76 -2.94
N ILE A 87 -13.25 -2.81 -2.45
CA ILE A 87 -12.61 -3.84 -1.62
C ILE A 87 -11.74 -4.76 -2.46
N THR A 88 -12.18 -5.12 -3.67
CA THR A 88 -11.34 -5.87 -4.61
C THR A 88 -10.07 -5.09 -4.95
N VAL A 89 -10.19 -3.79 -5.22
CA VAL A 89 -9.04 -2.91 -5.49
C VAL A 89 -8.07 -2.89 -4.31
N MET A 90 -8.59 -2.76 -3.07
CA MET A 90 -7.78 -2.87 -1.85
C MET A 90 -7.02 -4.18 -1.77
N ALA A 91 -7.72 -5.31 -1.96
CA ALA A 91 -7.10 -6.62 -1.93
C ALA A 91 -5.96 -6.76 -2.95
N VAL A 92 -6.17 -6.25 -4.18
CA VAL A 92 -5.15 -6.26 -5.24
C VAL A 92 -3.93 -5.42 -4.85
N VAL A 93 -4.11 -4.20 -4.33
CA VAL A 93 -2.99 -3.34 -3.92
C VAL A 93 -2.23 -3.94 -2.73
N THR A 94 -2.94 -4.51 -1.75
CA THR A 94 -2.29 -5.17 -0.59
C THR A 94 -1.54 -6.44 -0.99
N LEU A 95 -2.07 -7.19 -1.95
CA LEU A 95 -1.42 -8.39 -2.47
C LEU A 95 -0.19 -8.03 -3.30
N PHE A 96 -0.26 -6.91 -4.03
CA PHE A 96 0.89 -6.35 -4.73
C PHE A 96 2.00 -5.89 -3.77
N ASP A 97 1.67 -5.18 -2.69
CA ASP A 97 2.62 -4.77 -1.64
C ASP A 97 3.27 -6.00 -0.98
N PHE A 98 2.47 -7.01 -0.62
CA PHE A 98 2.97 -8.27 -0.07
C PHE A 98 3.89 -9.02 -1.04
N GLY A 99 3.48 -9.16 -2.30
CA GLY A 99 4.28 -9.78 -3.34
C GLY A 99 5.60 -9.04 -3.56
N PHE A 100 5.58 -7.71 -3.58
CA PHE A 100 6.78 -6.90 -3.68
C PHE A 100 7.71 -7.12 -2.48
N ALA A 101 7.17 -7.20 -1.26
CA ALA A 101 7.95 -7.42 -0.04
C ALA A 101 8.61 -8.81 0.03
N LEU A 102 7.98 -9.85 -0.55
CA LEU A 102 8.50 -11.22 -0.59
C LEU A 102 9.48 -11.45 -1.74
N PHE A 103 9.13 -11.02 -2.95
CA PHE A 103 9.89 -11.36 -4.17
C PHE A 103 10.95 -10.33 -4.54
N SER A 104 10.86 -9.10 -4.02
CA SER A 104 11.86 -8.07 -4.28
C SER A 104 12.81 -7.94 -3.10
N SER A 105 14.08 -7.72 -3.43
CA SER A 105 15.19 -7.49 -2.50
C SER A 105 16.05 -6.34 -3.02
N LEU A 106 17.02 -5.90 -2.22
CA LEU A 106 17.98 -4.88 -2.64
C LEU A 106 18.78 -5.30 -3.89
N GLU A 107 19.05 -6.60 -4.02
CA GLU A 107 19.80 -7.18 -5.14
C GLU A 107 19.02 -7.08 -6.46
N SER A 108 17.71 -7.31 -6.40
CA SER A 108 16.81 -7.22 -7.57
C SER A 108 16.42 -5.76 -7.88
N VAL A 109 16.15 -4.96 -6.84
CA VAL A 109 15.63 -3.60 -6.93
C VAL A 109 16.50 -2.67 -6.08
N ARG A 110 17.42 -1.93 -6.70
CA ARG A 110 18.32 -1.03 -5.94
C ARG A 110 17.57 0.02 -5.12
N ALA A 111 16.43 0.49 -5.60
CA ALA A 111 15.58 1.45 -4.88
C ALA A 111 14.57 0.78 -3.91
N TYR A 112 14.78 -0.48 -3.55
CA TYR A 112 13.81 -1.29 -2.80
C TYR A 112 13.32 -0.63 -1.52
N TYR A 113 14.23 -0.19 -0.64
CA TYR A 113 13.86 0.43 0.64
C TYR A 113 13.19 1.81 0.50
N PHE A 114 13.23 2.43 -0.69
CA PHE A 114 12.48 3.64 -0.97
C PHE A 114 11.10 3.33 -1.55
N ILE A 115 10.98 2.28 -2.36
CA ILE A 115 9.72 1.88 -3.00
C ILE A 115 8.80 1.17 -2.01
N MET A 116 9.34 0.31 -1.14
CA MET A 116 8.55 -0.49 -0.22
C MET A 116 7.68 0.37 0.72
N PRO A 117 8.19 1.42 1.40
CA PRO A 117 7.35 2.31 2.19
C PRO A 117 6.25 3.01 1.38
N LEU A 118 6.52 3.39 0.12
CA LEU A 118 5.54 4.02 -0.75
C LEU A 118 4.39 3.07 -1.10
N LEU A 119 4.69 1.80 -1.39
CA LEU A 119 3.68 0.76 -1.63
C LEU A 119 2.86 0.47 -0.35
N SER A 120 3.53 0.38 0.79
CA SER A 120 2.88 0.16 2.08
C SER A 120 1.96 1.33 2.45
N VAL A 121 2.36 2.58 2.21
CA VAL A 121 1.49 3.75 2.38
C VAL A 121 0.33 3.72 1.40
N ALA A 122 0.54 3.31 0.14
CA ALA A 122 -0.53 3.17 -0.84
C ALA A 122 -1.58 2.14 -0.39
N ALA A 123 -1.15 1.00 0.15
CA ALA A 123 -2.03 0.00 0.74
C ALA A 123 -2.81 0.56 1.95
N LEU A 124 -2.14 1.31 2.84
CA LEU A 124 -2.79 1.96 3.99
C LEU A 124 -3.86 2.98 3.55
N MET A 125 -3.62 3.74 2.49
CA MET A 125 -4.60 4.69 1.95
C MET A 125 -5.87 3.99 1.48
N GLN A 126 -5.74 2.83 0.82
CA GLN A 126 -6.91 2.04 0.41
C GLN A 126 -7.63 1.37 1.57
N ILE A 127 -6.89 0.91 2.59
CA ILE A 127 -7.45 0.40 3.85
C ILE A 127 -8.27 1.48 4.54
N MET A 128 -7.72 2.69 4.72
CA MET A 128 -8.43 3.81 5.33
C MET A 128 -9.70 4.19 4.56
N LYS A 129 -9.61 4.26 3.22
CA LYS A 129 -10.78 4.49 2.36
C LYS A 129 -11.86 3.42 2.57
N ASN A 130 -11.50 2.14 2.55
CA ASN A 130 -12.47 1.06 2.69
C ASN A 130 -13.05 0.94 4.10
N PHE A 131 -12.29 1.32 5.12
CA PHE A 131 -12.82 1.45 6.48
C PHE A 131 -13.99 2.47 6.53
N VAL A 132 -13.80 3.61 5.89
CA VAL A 132 -14.80 4.68 5.79
C VAL A 132 -16.01 4.22 4.96
N VAL A 133 -15.80 3.49 3.86
CA VAL A 133 -16.89 2.91 3.03
C VAL A 133 -17.74 1.92 3.83
N ILE A 134 -17.12 0.97 4.53
CA ILE A 134 -17.84 -0.02 5.36
C ILE A 134 -18.57 0.64 6.53
N GLY A 135 -17.99 1.69 7.11
CA GLY A 135 -18.65 2.50 8.15
C GLY A 135 -19.93 3.18 7.66
N MET A 136 -20.03 3.47 6.36
CA MET A 136 -21.21 4.07 5.74
C MET A 136 -22.27 3.06 5.27
N LEU A 137 -21.94 1.77 5.23
CA LEU A 137 -22.93 0.73 4.98
C LEU A 137 -23.88 0.66 6.19
N LYS A 138 -25.16 0.99 5.96
CA LYS A 138 -26.22 0.80 6.94
C LYS A 138 -26.20 -0.65 7.39
N GLU A 139 -26.33 -0.87 8.69
CA GLU A 139 -26.58 -2.22 9.20
C GLU A 139 -27.92 -2.65 8.61
N ASP A 140 -27.95 -3.85 8.04
CA ASP A 140 -29.21 -4.50 7.71
C ASP A 140 -29.99 -4.59 9.03
N GLU A 141 -31.01 -3.75 9.20
CA GLU A 141 -32.01 -3.94 10.24
C GLU A 141 -32.57 -5.34 10.03
N LYS A 142 -32.27 -6.23 10.99
CA LYS A 142 -32.91 -7.54 11.10
C LYS A 142 -34.26 -7.37 11.76
#